data_AF-A0A432FR96-F1
#
_entry.id   AF-A0A432FR96-F1
#
_cell.length_a   1.000
_cell.length_b   1.000
_cell.length_c   1.000
_cell.angle_alpha   90.00
_cell.angle_beta   90.00
_cell.angle_gamma   90.00
#
_symmetry.space_group_name_H-M   'P 1'
#
loop_
_entity.id
_entity.type
_entity.pdbx_description
1 polymer ?
#
loop_
_entity_poly.entity_id
_entity_poly.type
_entity_poly.pdbx_seq_one_letter_code
_entity_poly.pdbx_strand_id
1 'polypeptide(L)'
;MIITVVKVSAGTLPMDQDPYLSDNIVSSVKDISISKLLDFRKIATAINDEFDKARFHYIISYEIDSRLNNLDDKFNAHEKKYRRVINRYEDELDLTPYKYTNDRPRFDYTYQAAEISDETIYNDIHRIQADLARTQFIQVYKYYRKRLDNYKNYLVTLRELFKCKTIENKDNKVEFYSNFPEMYQGIKLFHDAMDDAGKMQVHRDVLGKVLYIDWSEEGEMDNSRRRDFEYFSDGTVSRLTDTIENEVVFETLFGENDMAENFISYIFSEGFIPRDYSYFTEVYYTDGKQTAFKFTTMNDHVIGTIYREFDEKDHLIKEAWCKGETSKILREFSSIFDSSAGGYKLIERDRNGDIVHQEIVLSSND
;
A
#
# COMPACT_ATOMS: atom_id res chain seq x y z
N MET A 1 27.72 -42.82 -32.02
CA MET A 1 28.01 -43.40 -30.69
C MET A 1 26.83 -43.03 -29.80
N ILE A 2 25.95 -43.99 -29.54
CA ILE A 2 24.74 -43.79 -28.73
C ILE A 2 25.17 -43.93 -27.27
N ILE A 3 25.02 -42.86 -26.48
CA ILE A 3 25.25 -42.90 -25.03
C ILE A 3 24.02 -43.58 -24.41
N THR A 4 24.18 -44.84 -24.03
CA THR A 4 23.18 -45.56 -23.26
C THR A 4 23.17 -45.00 -21.84
N VAL A 5 22.16 -44.20 -21.50
CA VAL A 5 21.89 -43.82 -20.11
C VAL A 5 21.26 -45.04 -19.44
N VAL A 6 22.07 -45.77 -18.65
CA VAL A 6 21.57 -46.88 -17.82
C VAL A 6 20.82 -46.24 -16.65
N LYS A 7 19.49 -46.33 -16.70
CA LYS A 7 18.63 -45.97 -15.57
C LYS A 7 18.65 -47.14 -14.58
N VAL A 8 19.61 -47.11 -13.64
CA VAL A 8 19.64 -48.08 -12.53
C VAL A 8 18.53 -47.68 -11.56
N SER A 9 17.38 -48.35 -11.68
CA SER A 9 16.30 -48.26 -10.71
C SER A 9 16.61 -49.18 -9.54
N ALA A 10 17.40 -48.70 -8.58
CA ALA A 10 17.52 -49.34 -7.27
C ALA A 10 16.30 -48.91 -6.43
N GLY A 11 15.43 -49.87 -6.11
CA GLY A 11 14.30 -49.64 -5.21
C GLY A 11 14.81 -49.27 -3.82
N THR A 12 14.23 -48.25 -3.20
CA THR A 12 14.47 -47.91 -1.79
C THR A 12 14.00 -49.05 -0.90
N LEU A 13 14.95 -49.77 -0.29
CA LEU A 13 14.65 -50.73 0.78
C LEU A 13 14.21 -49.97 2.05
N PRO A 14 13.23 -50.48 2.82
CA PRO A 14 12.89 -49.92 4.12
C PRO A 14 14.10 -49.95 5.07
N MET A 15 14.19 -48.95 5.96
CA MET A 15 15.33 -48.73 6.89
C MET A 15 15.74 -49.98 7.69
N ASP A 16 14.80 -50.88 7.99
CA ASP A 16 15.02 -52.16 8.69
C ASP A 16 15.78 -53.23 7.87
N GLN A 17 16.15 -52.92 6.61
CA GLN A 17 16.84 -53.85 5.71
C GLN A 17 18.13 -53.28 5.10
N ASP A 18 18.57 -52.07 5.48
CA ASP A 18 19.83 -51.53 5.00
C ASP A 18 21.00 -52.14 5.79
N PRO A 19 21.88 -52.93 5.14
CA PRO A 19 22.97 -53.63 5.83
C PRO A 19 24.03 -52.68 6.42
N TYR A 20 24.01 -51.40 6.03
CA TYR A 20 24.99 -50.39 6.43
C TYR A 20 24.48 -49.39 7.48
N LEU A 21 23.16 -49.35 7.74
CA LEU A 21 22.50 -48.42 8.66
C LEU A 21 21.81 -49.13 9.84
N SER A 22 22.56 -49.92 10.61
CA SER A 22 22.01 -50.47 11.85
C SER A 22 21.66 -49.39 12.86
N ASP A 23 20.69 -49.65 13.75
CA ASP A 23 20.23 -48.70 14.77
C ASP A 23 21.37 -48.11 15.62
N ASN A 24 22.37 -48.93 15.96
CA ASN A 24 23.54 -48.50 16.72
C ASN A 24 24.39 -47.49 15.94
N ILE A 25 24.56 -47.68 14.62
CA ILE A 25 25.30 -46.76 13.75
C ILE A 25 24.53 -45.46 13.62
N VAL A 26 23.22 -45.54 13.33
CA VAL A 26 22.35 -44.36 13.19
C VAL A 26 22.33 -43.55 14.48
N SER A 27 22.20 -44.20 15.64
CA SER A 27 22.23 -43.52 16.94
C SER A 27 23.57 -42.83 17.19
N SER A 28 24.69 -43.53 16.94
CA SER A 28 26.04 -42.99 17.18
C SER A 28 26.33 -41.77 16.29
N VAL A 29 25.85 -41.79 15.05
CA VAL A 29 26.07 -40.71 14.09
C VAL A 29 25.17 -39.49 14.39
N LYS A 30 23.96 -39.71 14.93
CA LYS A 30 23.07 -38.65 15.43
C LYS A 30 23.73 -37.80 16.52
N ASP A 31 24.55 -38.39 17.37
CA ASP A 31 25.25 -37.68 18.46
C ASP A 31 26.41 -36.80 17.96
N ILE A 32 26.86 -36.97 16.71
CA ILE A 32 27.91 -36.14 16.12
C ILE A 32 27.35 -34.76 15.80
N SER A 33 28.05 -33.68 16.18
CA SER A 33 27.63 -32.33 15.82
C SER A 33 27.63 -32.12 14.30
N ILE A 34 26.69 -31.34 13.78
CA ILE A 34 26.60 -31.07 12.33
C ILE A 34 27.90 -30.47 11.77
N SER A 35 28.57 -29.61 12.53
CA SER A 35 29.87 -29.04 12.13
C SER A 35 30.95 -30.09 11.91
N LYS A 36 31.01 -31.11 12.77
CA LYS A 36 31.96 -32.23 12.64
C LYS A 36 31.55 -33.14 11.48
N LEU A 37 30.25 -33.40 11.32
CA LEU A 37 29.70 -34.20 10.23
C LEU A 37 30.03 -33.60 8.86
N LEU A 38 29.90 -32.28 8.69
CA LEU A 38 30.23 -31.58 7.44
C LEU A 38 31.74 -31.51 7.15
N ASP A 39 32.59 -31.85 8.12
CA ASP A 39 34.06 -31.92 8.01
C ASP A 39 34.56 -33.35 7.75
N PHE A 40 33.66 -34.26 7.34
CA PHE A 40 33.94 -35.69 7.12
C PHE A 40 35.15 -35.97 6.22
N ARG A 41 35.48 -35.07 5.28
CA ARG A 41 36.62 -35.23 4.37
C ARG A 41 37.94 -35.47 5.11
N LYS A 42 38.13 -34.86 6.28
CA LYS A 42 39.33 -35.05 7.12
C LYS A 42 39.43 -36.45 7.73
N ILE A 43 38.28 -37.10 7.94
CA ILE A 43 38.19 -38.45 8.48
C ILE A 43 38.37 -39.46 7.35
N ALA A 44 37.74 -39.22 6.20
CA ALA A 44 37.81 -40.10 5.04
C ALA A 44 39.25 -40.34 4.54
N THR A 45 40.14 -39.35 4.66
CA THR A 45 41.56 -39.50 4.28
C THR A 45 42.35 -40.51 5.13
N ALA A 46 41.84 -40.85 6.33
CA ALA A 46 42.48 -41.82 7.22
C ALA A 46 41.97 -43.26 6.99
N ILE A 47 40.96 -43.45 6.13
CA ILE A 47 40.38 -44.76 5.82
C ILE A 47 41.08 -45.30 4.57
N ASN A 48 41.86 -46.37 4.73
CA ASN A 48 42.64 -46.95 3.64
C ASN A 48 41.84 -47.95 2.79
N ASP A 49 40.90 -48.67 3.39
CA ASP A 49 40.06 -49.63 2.69
C ASP A 49 38.95 -48.91 1.91
N GLU A 50 38.84 -49.18 0.61
CA GLU A 50 37.90 -48.47 -0.26
C GLU A 50 36.45 -48.82 0.03
N PHE A 51 36.16 -50.05 0.50
CA PHE A 51 34.82 -50.44 0.89
C PHE A 51 34.41 -49.73 2.19
N ASP A 52 35.27 -49.69 3.20
CA ASP A 52 35.02 -48.96 4.44
C ASP A 52 34.89 -47.45 4.19
N LYS A 53 35.66 -46.89 3.25
CA LYS A 53 35.57 -45.48 2.86
C LYS A 53 34.24 -45.18 2.15
N ALA A 54 33.81 -46.05 1.23
CA ALA A 54 32.51 -45.96 0.58
C ALA A 54 31.36 -46.05 1.60
N ARG A 55 31.43 -47.01 2.52
CA ARG A 55 30.47 -47.17 3.62
C ARG A 55 30.44 -45.96 4.54
N PHE A 56 31.59 -45.37 4.86
CA PHE A 56 31.67 -44.13 5.63
C PHE A 56 30.94 -43.00 4.92
N HIS A 57 31.22 -42.76 3.64
CA HIS A 57 30.54 -41.72 2.87
C HIS A 57 29.03 -41.97 2.75
N TYR A 58 28.62 -43.22 2.58
CA TYR A 58 27.22 -43.62 2.57
C TYR A 58 26.49 -43.18 3.85
N ILE A 59 27.01 -43.56 5.02
CA ILE A 59 26.45 -43.21 6.33
C ILE A 59 26.39 -41.68 6.53
N ILE A 60 27.46 -40.97 6.14
CA ILE A 60 27.52 -39.51 6.25
C ILE A 60 26.47 -38.84 5.36
N SER A 61 26.35 -39.26 4.11
CA SER A 61 25.38 -38.70 3.17
C SER A 61 23.94 -38.87 3.66
N TYR A 62 23.61 -40.06 4.17
CA TYR A 62 22.33 -40.38 4.77
C TYR A 62 22.00 -39.46 5.96
N GLU A 63 22.93 -39.31 6.91
CA GLU A 63 22.69 -38.46 8.08
C GLU A 63 22.55 -36.97 7.70
N ILE A 64 23.37 -36.47 6.77
CA ILE A 64 23.28 -35.08 6.34
C ILE A 64 21.92 -34.80 5.69
N ASP A 65 21.43 -35.70 4.84
CA ASP A 65 20.10 -35.59 4.21
C ASP A 65 18.97 -35.62 5.26
N SER A 66 19.02 -36.58 6.18
CA SER A 66 18.09 -36.66 7.33
C SER A 66 18.04 -35.35 8.13
N ARG A 67 19.21 -34.76 8.42
CA ARG A 67 19.29 -33.47 9.12
C ARG A 67 18.81 -32.30 8.28
N LEU A 68 18.97 -32.35 6.96
CA LEU A 68 18.43 -31.35 6.05
C LEU A 68 16.89 -31.36 6.10
N ASN A 69 16.27 -32.54 6.09
CA ASN A 69 14.82 -32.68 6.25
C ASN A 69 14.33 -32.12 7.60
N ASN A 70 15.04 -32.43 8.69
CA ASN A 70 14.73 -31.85 10.00
C ASN A 70 14.88 -30.32 10.04
N LEU A 71 15.88 -29.79 9.32
CA LEU A 71 16.12 -28.37 9.20
C LEU A 71 14.99 -27.67 8.42
N ASP A 72 14.49 -28.29 7.36
CA ASP A 72 13.32 -27.83 6.60
C ASP A 72 12.09 -27.72 7.51
N ASP A 73 11.79 -28.77 8.29
CA ASP A 73 10.66 -28.78 9.22
C ASP A 73 10.75 -27.66 10.25
N LYS A 74 11.93 -27.48 10.85
CA LYS A 74 12.19 -26.41 11.82
C LYS A 74 11.99 -25.05 11.18
N PHE A 75 12.54 -24.83 9.99
CA PHE A 75 12.40 -23.56 9.28
C PHE A 75 10.93 -23.26 8.97
N ASN A 76 10.20 -24.23 8.41
CA ASN A 76 8.78 -24.08 8.06
C ASN A 76 7.92 -23.74 9.28
N ALA A 77 8.19 -24.38 10.43
CA ALA A 77 7.52 -24.07 11.69
C ALA A 77 7.81 -22.63 12.16
N HIS A 78 9.05 -22.15 12.04
CA HIS A 78 9.42 -20.77 12.36
C HIS A 78 8.81 -19.76 11.37
N GLU A 79 8.88 -20.01 10.06
CA GLU A 79 8.30 -19.14 9.03
C GLU A 79 6.79 -18.96 9.26
N LYS A 80 6.06 -20.04 9.55
CA LYS A 80 4.62 -19.98 9.87
C LYS A 80 4.32 -19.11 11.07
N LYS A 81 5.15 -19.17 12.12
CA LYS A 81 5.01 -18.31 13.32
C LYS A 81 5.28 -16.84 13.00
N TYR A 82 6.37 -16.54 12.29
CA TYR A 82 6.71 -15.18 11.90
C TYR A 82 5.64 -14.56 11.00
N ARG A 83 5.22 -15.27 9.94
CA ARG A 83 4.18 -14.79 9.02
C ARG A 83 2.87 -14.48 9.72
N ARG A 84 2.42 -15.33 10.65
CA ARG A 84 1.20 -15.05 11.42
C ARG A 84 1.27 -13.72 12.16
N VAL A 85 2.40 -13.43 12.81
CA VAL A 85 2.58 -12.20 13.58
C VAL A 85 2.74 -10.99 12.66
N ILE A 86 3.49 -11.15 11.56
CA ILE A 86 3.71 -10.11 10.55
C ILE A 86 2.39 -9.72 9.89
N ASN A 87 1.62 -10.70 9.39
CA ASN A 87 0.33 -10.43 8.73
C ASN A 87 -0.61 -9.64 9.65
N ARG A 88 -0.69 -10.00 10.94
CA ARG A 88 -1.51 -9.23 11.88
C ARG A 88 -1.07 -7.77 12.00
N TYR A 89 0.24 -7.51 12.05
CA TYR A 89 0.74 -6.13 12.07
C TYR A 89 0.49 -5.43 10.73
N GLU A 90 0.67 -6.10 9.60
CA GLU A 90 0.38 -5.55 8.27
C GLU A 90 -1.11 -5.17 8.17
N ASP A 91 -2.03 -6.04 8.61
CA ASP A 91 -3.47 -5.77 8.64
C ASP A 91 -3.81 -4.60 9.58
N GLU A 92 -3.28 -4.60 10.81
CA GLU A 92 -3.51 -3.53 11.79
C GLU A 92 -2.94 -2.17 11.34
N LEU A 93 -1.90 -2.18 10.50
CA LEU A 93 -1.24 -0.99 9.97
C LEU A 93 -1.73 -0.61 8.57
N ASP A 94 -2.65 -1.39 7.97
CA ASP A 94 -3.13 -1.24 6.59
C ASP A 94 -1.99 -1.20 5.55
N LEU A 95 -1.05 -2.13 5.68
CA LEU A 95 0.12 -2.24 4.81
C LEU A 95 -0.07 -3.32 3.74
N THR A 96 0.44 -3.06 2.54
CA THR A 96 0.56 -4.10 1.52
C THR A 96 1.54 -5.19 1.99
N PRO A 97 1.20 -6.49 1.88
CA PRO A 97 2.05 -7.58 2.37
C PRO A 97 3.45 -7.59 1.76
N TYR A 98 4.47 -7.71 2.61
CA TYR A 98 5.86 -7.68 2.16
C TYR A 98 6.23 -8.92 1.31
N LYS A 99 6.75 -8.68 0.11
CA LYS A 99 7.21 -9.72 -0.82
C LYS A 99 8.69 -10.04 -0.58
N TYR A 100 8.95 -11.25 -0.07
CA TYR A 100 10.31 -11.77 0.12
C TYR A 100 10.87 -12.28 -1.22
N THR A 101 11.91 -11.62 -1.75
CA THR A 101 12.48 -11.89 -3.09
C THR A 101 13.58 -12.95 -3.13
N ASN A 102 13.99 -13.51 -1.98
CA ASN A 102 15.02 -14.54 -1.96
C ASN A 102 14.38 -15.92 -2.15
N ASP A 103 14.67 -16.54 -3.29
CA ASP A 103 14.26 -17.92 -3.58
C ASP A 103 15.14 -18.94 -2.87
N ARG A 104 14.53 -20.08 -2.50
CA ARG A 104 15.26 -21.23 -1.98
C ARG A 104 16.22 -21.75 -3.06
N PRO A 105 17.48 -22.06 -2.74
CA PRO A 105 18.39 -22.73 -3.66
C PRO A 105 17.76 -23.99 -4.25
N ARG A 106 17.88 -24.16 -5.57
CA ARG A 106 17.38 -25.34 -6.28
C ARG A 106 18.53 -26.31 -6.54
N PHE A 107 18.25 -27.59 -6.43
CA PHE A 107 19.20 -28.65 -6.70
C PHE A 107 18.56 -29.70 -7.61
N ASP A 108 19.26 -30.10 -8.64
CA ASP A 108 18.79 -31.13 -9.58
C ASP A 108 18.92 -32.55 -8.99
N TYR A 109 19.78 -32.70 -7.99
CA TYR A 109 20.02 -33.97 -7.30
C TYR A 109 19.12 -34.10 -6.06
N THR A 110 18.30 -35.15 -6.02
CA THR A 110 17.62 -35.63 -4.80
C THR A 110 18.37 -36.84 -4.27
N TYR A 111 18.64 -36.87 -2.97
CA TYR A 111 19.33 -37.99 -2.35
C TYR A 111 18.57 -39.30 -2.58
N GLN A 112 19.29 -40.32 -3.05
CA GLN A 112 18.81 -41.68 -3.18
C GLN A 112 19.92 -42.63 -2.72
N ALA A 113 19.55 -43.59 -1.88
CA ALA A 113 20.47 -44.63 -1.46
C ALA A 113 20.96 -45.42 -2.68
N ALA A 114 22.29 -45.52 -2.84
CA ALA A 114 22.93 -46.37 -3.81
C ALA A 114 23.54 -47.58 -3.09
N GLU A 115 23.47 -48.76 -3.70
CA GLU A 115 24.15 -49.95 -3.17
C GLU A 115 25.67 -49.80 -3.24
N ILE A 116 26.38 -50.32 -2.24
CA ILE A 116 27.85 -50.37 -2.24
C ILE A 116 28.28 -51.60 -3.05
N SER A 117 28.80 -51.37 -4.24
CA SER A 117 29.31 -52.39 -5.16
C SER A 117 30.65 -51.95 -5.75
N ASP A 118 31.39 -52.86 -6.38
CA ASP A 118 32.65 -52.52 -7.03
C ASP A 118 32.50 -51.41 -8.08
N GLU A 119 31.36 -51.36 -8.78
CA GLU A 119 31.05 -50.33 -9.76
C GLU A 119 30.80 -48.96 -9.09
N THR A 120 30.05 -48.91 -7.98
CA THR A 120 29.77 -47.64 -7.29
C THR A 120 30.99 -47.12 -6.53
N ILE A 121 31.86 -48.02 -6.05
CA ILE A 121 33.17 -47.69 -5.50
C ILE A 121 34.08 -47.14 -6.59
N TYR A 122 34.22 -47.85 -7.72
CA TYR A 122 35.08 -47.42 -8.84
C TYR A 122 34.69 -46.03 -9.37
N ASN A 123 33.39 -45.74 -9.40
CA ASN A 123 32.85 -44.46 -9.86
C ASN A 123 32.71 -43.40 -8.75
N ASP A 124 33.23 -43.63 -7.54
CA ASP A 124 33.26 -42.66 -6.44
C ASP A 124 31.86 -42.16 -6.00
N ILE A 125 30.82 -42.96 -6.24
CA ILE A 125 29.42 -42.52 -6.14
C ILE A 125 29.11 -42.01 -4.72
N HIS A 126 29.46 -42.77 -3.68
CA HIS A 126 29.14 -42.39 -2.30
C HIS A 126 29.86 -41.12 -1.85
N ARG A 127 31.11 -40.91 -2.30
CA ARG A 127 31.84 -39.67 -2.03
C ARG A 127 31.14 -38.49 -2.68
N ILE A 128 30.73 -38.62 -3.94
CA ILE A 128 29.97 -37.59 -4.67
C ILE A 128 28.65 -37.29 -3.94
N GLN A 129 27.92 -38.31 -3.52
CA GLN A 129 26.67 -38.15 -2.76
C GLN A 129 26.88 -37.38 -1.44
N ALA A 130 27.91 -37.73 -0.66
CA ALA A 130 28.24 -37.04 0.58
C ALA A 130 28.63 -35.57 0.36
N ASP A 131 29.40 -35.28 -0.71
CA ASP A 131 29.79 -33.93 -1.09
C ASP A 131 28.60 -33.07 -1.55
N LEU A 132 27.67 -33.67 -2.30
CA LEU A 132 26.42 -33.03 -2.72
C LEU A 132 25.54 -32.73 -1.50
N ALA A 133 25.29 -33.71 -0.63
CA ALA A 133 24.50 -33.55 0.59
C ALA A 133 25.05 -32.43 1.47
N ARG A 134 26.38 -32.39 1.68
CA ARG A 134 27.06 -31.32 2.40
C ARG A 134 26.82 -29.95 1.77
N THR A 135 26.97 -29.86 0.45
CA THR A 135 26.80 -28.61 -0.29
C THR A 135 25.37 -28.10 -0.18
N GLN A 136 24.38 -28.98 -0.38
CA GLN A 136 22.96 -28.68 -0.24
C GLN A 136 22.65 -28.19 1.18
N PHE A 137 23.10 -28.91 2.21
CA PHE A 137 22.88 -28.54 3.60
C PHE A 137 23.41 -27.13 3.90
N ILE A 138 24.64 -26.82 3.52
CA ILE A 138 25.27 -25.52 3.79
C ILE A 138 24.51 -24.39 3.10
N GLN A 139 24.13 -24.56 1.84
CA GLN A 139 23.42 -23.54 1.07
C GLN A 139 22.02 -23.29 1.63
N VAL A 140 21.26 -24.36 1.93
CA VAL A 140 19.92 -24.25 2.53
C VAL A 140 19.99 -23.62 3.91
N TYR A 141 20.94 -24.03 4.76
CA TYR A 141 21.14 -23.44 6.08
C TYR A 141 21.41 -21.92 6.01
N LYS A 142 22.33 -21.49 5.13
CA LYS A 142 22.63 -20.06 4.93
C LYS A 142 21.40 -19.29 4.46
N TYR A 143 20.65 -19.87 3.54
CA TYR A 143 19.41 -19.30 3.03
C TYR A 143 18.37 -19.13 4.16
N TYR A 144 18.10 -20.17 4.94
CA TYR A 144 17.15 -20.11 6.06
C TYR A 144 17.55 -19.11 7.12
N ARG A 145 18.84 -19.05 7.49
CA ARG A 145 19.34 -18.05 8.43
C ARG A 145 19.05 -16.62 7.95
N LYS A 146 19.42 -16.30 6.70
CA LYS A 146 19.16 -14.98 6.11
C LYS A 146 17.66 -14.66 6.08
N ARG A 147 16.82 -15.64 5.76
CA ARG A 147 15.37 -15.46 5.68
C ARG A 147 14.74 -15.22 7.06
N LEU A 148 15.20 -15.92 8.09
CA LEU A 148 14.80 -15.68 9.48
C LEU A 148 15.26 -14.31 10.00
N ASP A 149 16.49 -13.89 9.67
CA ASP A 149 17.00 -12.57 10.01
C ASP A 149 16.14 -11.47 9.36
N ASN A 150 15.73 -11.64 8.10
CA ASN A 150 14.82 -10.72 7.43
C ASN A 150 13.46 -10.63 8.14
N TYR A 151 12.84 -11.76 8.52
CA TYR A 151 11.60 -11.74 9.30
C TYR A 151 11.76 -11.00 10.62
N LYS A 152 12.87 -11.24 11.32
CA LYS A 152 13.14 -10.59 12.60
C LYS A 152 13.28 -9.08 12.45
N ASN A 153 14.05 -8.63 11.46
CA ASN A 153 14.27 -7.20 11.22
C ASN A 153 12.96 -6.52 10.81
N TYR A 154 12.20 -7.12 9.90
CA TYR A 154 10.92 -6.56 9.48
C TYR A 154 9.91 -6.48 10.63
N LEU A 155 9.87 -7.50 11.48
CA LEU A 155 9.01 -7.48 12.68
C LEU A 155 9.41 -6.37 13.67
N VAL A 156 10.71 -6.04 13.79
CA VAL A 156 11.15 -4.89 14.61
C VAL A 156 10.60 -3.60 14.03
N THR A 157 10.72 -3.38 12.72
CA THR A 157 10.18 -2.20 12.03
C THR A 157 8.66 -2.11 12.20
N LEU A 158 7.92 -3.20 12.03
CA LEU A 158 6.47 -3.23 12.21
C LEU A 158 6.06 -2.89 13.65
N ARG A 159 6.80 -3.37 14.65
CA ARG A 159 6.53 -3.04 16.06
C ARG A 159 6.77 -1.57 16.37
N GLU A 160 7.83 -0.99 15.81
CA GLU A 160 8.11 0.44 15.96
C GLU A 160 7.01 1.28 15.29
N LEU A 161 6.63 0.92 14.07
CA LEU A 161 5.55 1.59 13.34
C LEU A 161 4.21 1.47 14.09
N PHE A 162 3.87 0.29 14.61
CA PHE A 162 2.68 0.08 15.42
C PHE A 162 2.70 0.89 16.73
N LYS A 163 3.87 1.00 17.36
CA LYS A 163 4.04 1.86 18.54
C LYS A 163 3.80 3.33 18.17
N CYS A 164 4.34 3.79 17.04
CA CYS A 164 4.04 5.13 16.51
C CYS A 164 2.53 5.30 16.28
N LYS A 165 1.85 4.35 15.65
CA LYS A 165 0.38 4.37 15.46
C LYS A 165 -0.44 4.33 16.75
N THR A 166 0.07 3.67 17.78
CA THR A 166 -0.61 3.62 19.08
C THR A 166 -0.41 4.92 19.86
N ILE A 167 0.73 5.59 19.68
CA ILE A 167 1.00 6.93 20.22
C ILE A 167 0.23 8.00 19.40
N GLU A 168 0.11 7.82 18.08
CA GLU A 168 -0.74 8.58 17.14
C GLU A 168 -2.17 8.73 17.65
N ASN A 169 -2.74 7.67 18.23
CA ASN A 169 -4.09 7.70 18.81
C ASN A 169 -4.19 8.38 20.21
N LYS A 170 -3.07 8.80 20.81
CA LYS A 170 -3.05 9.35 22.18
C LYS A 170 -2.64 10.82 22.27
N ASP A 171 -1.93 11.38 21.29
CA ASP A 171 -1.45 12.77 21.28
C ASP A 171 -1.83 13.49 19.97
N ASN A 172 -3.08 13.94 19.86
CA ASN A 172 -3.43 14.96 18.85
C ASN A 172 -2.79 16.29 19.28
N LYS A 173 -1.69 16.65 18.62
CA LYS A 173 -0.94 17.87 18.94
C LYS A 173 -1.66 19.09 18.37
N VAL A 174 -2.14 19.95 19.27
CA VAL A 174 -2.68 21.26 18.92
C VAL A 174 -1.52 22.26 18.83
N GLU A 175 -1.39 22.93 17.68
CA GLU A 175 -0.41 23.99 17.46
C GLU A 175 -1.12 25.34 17.26
N PHE A 176 -0.56 26.42 17.82
CA PHE A 176 -1.18 27.74 17.81
C PHE A 176 -0.38 28.71 16.91
N TYR A 177 -1.11 29.45 16.08
CA TYR A 177 -0.57 30.39 15.10
C TYR A 177 -1.40 31.67 15.09
N SER A 178 -0.80 32.79 14.67
CA SER A 178 -1.51 34.08 14.56
C SER A 178 -2.31 34.18 13.27
N ASN A 179 -1.85 33.56 12.19
CA ASN A 179 -2.46 33.63 10.86
C ASN A 179 -1.95 32.50 9.93
N PHE A 180 -2.61 32.33 8.77
CA PHE A 180 -2.22 31.34 7.74
C PHE A 180 -0.78 31.51 7.23
N PRO A 181 -0.30 32.72 6.86
CA PRO A 181 1.10 32.92 6.47
C PRO A 181 2.13 32.38 7.48
N GLU A 182 1.96 32.70 8.77
CA GLU A 182 2.84 32.19 9.83
C GLU A 182 2.76 30.67 9.98
N MET A 183 1.56 30.09 9.84
CA MET A 183 1.40 28.63 9.81
C MET A 183 2.15 28.00 8.65
N TYR A 184 2.04 28.56 7.43
CA TYR A 184 2.77 28.05 6.27
C TYR A 184 4.28 28.18 6.42
N GLN A 185 4.76 29.18 7.17
CA GLN A 185 6.18 29.40 7.48
C GLN A 185 6.65 28.64 8.74
N GLY A 186 5.74 28.01 9.49
CA GLY A 186 6.05 27.30 10.73
C GLY A 186 6.40 28.20 11.93
N ILE A 187 6.03 29.47 11.90
CA ILE A 187 6.28 30.45 12.97
C ILE A 187 5.19 30.30 14.04
N LYS A 188 5.53 29.71 15.19
CA LYS A 188 4.58 29.39 16.27
C LYS A 188 4.47 30.52 17.29
N LEU A 189 3.28 30.69 17.87
CA LEU A 189 3.08 31.57 19.01
C LEU A 189 3.75 31.01 20.27
N PHE A 190 4.43 31.88 21.03
CA PHE A 190 4.97 31.53 22.35
C PHE A 190 3.85 31.45 23.40
N HIS A 191 4.04 30.63 24.44
CA HIS A 191 3.00 30.31 25.44
C HIS A 191 2.57 31.53 26.29
N ASP A 192 3.40 32.55 26.35
CA ASP A 192 3.25 33.80 27.09
C ASP A 192 2.50 34.90 26.32
N ALA A 193 2.26 34.72 25.02
CA ALA A 193 1.40 35.58 24.19
C ALA A 193 -0.04 35.05 24.07
N MET A 194 -0.43 34.09 24.92
CA MET A 194 -1.72 33.37 24.88
C MET A 194 -2.93 34.18 25.36
N ASP A 195 -2.84 35.50 25.48
CA ASP A 195 -3.89 36.40 25.99
C ASP A 195 -4.87 36.82 24.88
N ASP A 196 -4.41 37.27 23.71
CA ASP A 196 -5.30 38.04 22.82
C ASP A 196 -6.12 37.22 21.81
N ALA A 197 -7.28 37.80 21.46
CA ALA A 197 -8.33 37.29 20.59
C ALA A 197 -7.87 36.99 19.16
N GLY A 198 -8.39 35.91 18.54
CA GLY A 198 -8.14 35.55 17.12
C GLY A 198 -7.23 34.34 16.87
N LYS A 199 -7.10 33.42 17.84
CA LYS A 199 -6.10 32.34 17.78
C LYS A 199 -6.51 31.24 16.80
N MET A 200 -5.70 31.04 15.76
CA MET A 200 -5.82 29.92 14.85
C MET A 200 -5.23 28.66 15.50
N GLN A 201 -6.09 27.67 15.75
CA GLN A 201 -5.76 26.36 16.29
C GLN A 201 -5.60 25.38 15.14
N VAL A 202 -4.39 24.86 14.97
CA VAL A 202 -4.09 23.89 13.91
C VAL A 202 -3.96 22.54 14.56
N HIS A 203 -4.92 21.66 14.25
CA HIS A 203 -4.92 20.29 14.71
C HIS A 203 -4.22 19.46 13.66
N ARG A 204 -3.09 18.85 14.04
CA ARG A 204 -2.34 17.97 13.14
C ARG A 204 -2.43 16.52 13.59
N ASP A 205 -2.32 15.63 12.64
CA ASP A 205 -1.91 14.26 12.93
C ASP A 205 -0.41 14.25 13.31
N VAL A 206 0.07 13.11 13.79
CA VAL A 206 1.48 12.98 14.21
C VAL A 206 2.49 12.96 13.06
N LEU A 207 2.04 12.75 11.81
CA LEU A 207 2.85 12.88 10.61
C LEU A 207 2.97 14.35 10.17
N GLY A 208 2.23 15.24 10.82
CA GLY A 208 2.21 16.67 10.54
C GLY A 208 1.15 17.08 9.52
N LYS A 209 0.30 16.17 9.03
CA LYS A 209 -0.85 16.53 8.20
C LYS A 209 -1.82 17.35 9.04
N VAL A 210 -2.42 18.37 8.44
CA VAL A 210 -3.44 19.17 9.11
C VAL A 210 -4.74 18.39 9.03
N LEU A 211 -5.39 18.13 10.15
CA LEU A 211 -6.71 17.51 10.19
C LEU A 211 -7.78 18.58 10.01
N TYR A 212 -7.69 19.61 10.85
CA TYR A 212 -8.54 20.77 10.76
C TYR A 212 -7.89 22.00 11.39
N ILE A 213 -8.42 23.16 11.05
CA ILE A 213 -8.01 24.44 11.59
C ILE A 213 -9.24 25.15 12.11
N ASP A 214 -9.24 25.56 13.38
CA ASP A 214 -10.26 26.41 13.96
C ASP A 214 -9.71 27.83 14.12
N TRP A 215 -10.44 28.86 13.72
CA TRP A 215 -10.06 30.26 13.93
C TRP A 215 -11.28 31.17 14.07
N SER A 216 -11.07 32.37 14.59
CA SER A 216 -12.07 33.44 14.61
C SER A 216 -11.47 34.73 14.06
N GLU A 217 -12.28 35.55 13.40
CA GLU A 217 -11.85 36.89 13.00
C GLU A 217 -11.93 37.86 14.19
N GLU A 218 -10.98 38.79 14.25
CA GLU A 218 -10.86 39.75 15.33
C GLU A 218 -12.10 40.67 15.36
N GLY A 219 -12.85 40.65 16.46
CA GLY A 219 -14.09 41.41 16.63
C GLY A 219 -15.39 40.62 16.42
N GLU A 220 -15.32 39.37 15.95
CA GLU A 220 -16.48 38.49 15.80
C GLU A 220 -16.45 37.38 16.85
N MET A 221 -17.02 37.62 18.03
CA MET A 221 -17.02 36.63 19.14
C MET A 221 -17.76 35.32 18.80
N ASP A 222 -18.68 35.34 17.84
CA ASP A 222 -19.57 34.20 17.53
C ASP A 222 -19.25 33.48 16.22
N ASN A 223 -18.39 34.02 15.34
CA ASN A 223 -18.08 33.42 14.04
C ASN A 223 -16.85 32.51 14.10
N SER A 224 -16.94 31.41 14.88
CA SER A 224 -15.92 30.37 14.84
C SER A 224 -15.92 29.69 13.48
N ARG A 225 -14.82 29.81 12.76
CA ARG A 225 -14.60 29.17 11.47
C ARG A 225 -13.79 27.91 11.65
N ARG A 226 -14.08 26.92 10.83
CA ARG A 226 -13.35 25.66 10.79
C ARG A 226 -13.06 25.27 9.36
N ARG A 227 -11.84 24.82 9.10
CA ARG A 227 -11.42 24.23 7.82
C ARG A 227 -11.00 22.81 8.06
N ASP A 228 -11.74 21.86 7.51
CA ASP A 228 -11.39 20.44 7.51
C ASP A 228 -10.56 20.08 6.28
N PHE A 229 -9.62 19.16 6.45
CA PHE A 229 -8.69 18.70 5.42
C PHE A 229 -8.87 17.20 5.19
N GLU A 230 -9.04 16.83 3.91
CA GLU A 230 -9.08 15.45 3.47
C GLU A 230 -7.90 15.15 2.54
N TYR A 231 -7.47 13.88 2.53
CA TYR A 231 -6.28 13.43 1.83
C TYR A 231 -6.56 12.20 0.97
N PHE A 232 -5.87 12.11 -0.18
CA PHE A 232 -5.75 10.87 -0.93
C PHE A 232 -4.86 9.86 -0.20
N SER A 233 -4.90 8.58 -0.64
CA SER A 233 -4.10 7.50 -0.04
C SER A 233 -2.59 7.72 -0.16
N ASP A 234 -2.14 8.53 -1.12
CA ASP A 234 -0.73 8.91 -1.28
C ASP A 234 -0.29 10.06 -0.35
N GLY A 235 -1.23 10.66 0.38
CA GLY A 235 -0.99 11.74 1.34
C GLY A 235 -1.12 13.16 0.79
N THR A 236 -1.51 13.35 -0.47
CA THR A 236 -1.81 14.67 -1.05
C THR A 236 -3.22 15.14 -0.67
N VAL A 237 -3.46 16.46 -0.59
CA VAL A 237 -4.75 17.04 -0.12
C VAL A 237 -5.82 16.88 -1.21
N SER A 238 -6.90 16.17 -0.92
CA SER A 238 -8.00 15.93 -1.86
C SER A 238 -9.10 17.00 -1.77
N ARG A 239 -9.45 17.41 -0.55
CA ARG A 239 -10.54 18.37 -0.30
C ARG A 239 -10.24 19.24 0.91
N LEU A 240 -10.65 20.51 0.81
CA LEU A 240 -10.79 21.43 1.93
C LEU A 240 -12.26 21.82 2.06
N THR A 241 -12.78 21.82 3.27
CA THR A 241 -14.16 22.23 3.56
C THR A 241 -14.16 23.28 4.66
N ASP A 242 -14.64 24.47 4.35
CA ASP A 242 -14.78 25.58 5.29
C ASP A 242 -16.20 25.64 5.81
N THR A 243 -16.33 25.71 7.14
CA THR A 243 -17.58 25.84 7.85
C THR A 243 -17.58 27.06 8.76
N ILE A 244 -18.74 27.71 8.86
CA ILE A 244 -19.04 28.81 9.78
C ILE A 244 -20.34 28.43 10.49
N GLU A 245 -20.37 28.45 11.82
CA GLU A 245 -21.55 28.06 12.62
C GLU A 245 -22.14 26.67 12.28
N ASN A 246 -21.27 25.72 11.87
CA ASN A 246 -21.61 24.38 11.36
C ASN A 246 -22.29 24.33 9.99
N GLU A 247 -22.35 25.43 9.25
CA GLU A 247 -22.77 25.45 7.84
C GLU A 247 -21.56 25.49 6.91
N VAL A 248 -21.59 24.68 5.84
CA VAL A 248 -20.55 24.71 4.80
C VAL A 248 -20.72 25.98 3.98
N VAL A 249 -19.66 26.80 3.94
CA VAL A 249 -19.66 28.06 3.19
C VAL A 249 -18.79 27.98 1.93
N PHE A 250 -17.79 27.10 1.94
CA PHE A 250 -16.82 27.00 0.85
C PHE A 250 -16.12 25.64 0.84
N GLU A 251 -15.83 25.12 -0.35
CA GLU A 251 -14.98 23.95 -0.52
C GLU A 251 -13.94 24.16 -1.61
N THR A 252 -12.79 23.51 -1.47
CA THR A 252 -11.80 23.37 -2.54
C THR A 252 -11.59 21.89 -2.83
N LEU A 253 -11.86 21.48 -4.07
CA LEU A 253 -11.68 20.11 -4.55
C LEU A 253 -10.45 20.04 -5.44
N PHE A 254 -9.49 19.18 -5.11
CA PHE A 254 -8.28 18.95 -5.89
C PHE A 254 -8.43 17.72 -6.78
N GLY A 255 -8.08 17.83 -8.06
CA GLY A 255 -8.18 16.74 -9.03
C GLY A 255 -9.57 16.60 -9.66
N GLU A 256 -9.84 15.39 -10.17
CA GLU A 256 -11.06 15.08 -10.91
C GLU A 256 -12.33 15.15 -10.04
N ASN A 257 -13.39 15.77 -10.57
CA ASN A 257 -14.73 15.79 -9.98
C ASN A 257 -15.77 16.00 -11.10
N ASP A 258 -17.00 15.50 -10.88
CA ASP A 258 -18.07 15.47 -11.89
C ASP A 258 -18.38 16.84 -12.50
N MET A 259 -18.41 17.89 -11.68
CA MET A 259 -18.72 19.25 -12.17
C MET A 259 -17.60 19.81 -13.05
N ALA A 260 -16.35 19.60 -12.66
CA ALA A 260 -15.21 19.99 -13.47
C ALA A 260 -15.08 19.18 -14.75
N GLU A 261 -15.30 17.87 -14.70
CA GLU A 261 -15.25 17.00 -15.88
C GLU A 261 -16.27 17.44 -16.94
N ASN A 262 -17.52 17.69 -16.51
CA ASN A 262 -18.58 18.19 -17.38
C ASN A 262 -18.22 19.57 -17.98
N PHE A 263 -17.67 20.48 -17.16
CA PHE A 263 -17.28 21.81 -17.63
C PHE A 263 -16.12 21.76 -18.63
N ILE A 264 -15.03 21.07 -18.28
CA ILE A 264 -13.82 20.91 -19.08
C ILE A 264 -14.14 20.23 -20.41
N SER A 265 -14.94 19.16 -20.40
CA SER A 265 -15.36 18.45 -21.61
C SER A 265 -16.20 19.32 -22.55
N TYR A 266 -16.93 20.31 -22.01
CA TYR A 266 -17.69 21.25 -22.82
C TYR A 266 -16.79 22.32 -23.48
N ILE A 267 -15.77 22.82 -22.76
CA ILE A 267 -14.93 23.92 -23.25
C ILE A 267 -13.74 23.48 -24.09
N PHE A 268 -13.29 22.23 -23.93
CA PHE A 268 -12.22 21.62 -24.69
C PHE A 268 -12.79 20.55 -25.63
N SER A 269 -12.10 20.29 -26.74
CA SER A 269 -12.52 19.26 -27.70
C SER A 269 -12.50 17.86 -27.08
N GLU A 270 -13.35 16.96 -27.60
CA GLU A 270 -13.35 15.54 -27.25
C GLU A 270 -11.91 14.97 -27.25
N GLY A 271 -11.53 14.34 -26.14
CA GLY A 271 -10.21 13.75 -25.94
C GLY A 271 -9.23 14.58 -25.08
N PHE A 272 -9.61 15.77 -24.62
CA PHE A 272 -8.84 16.46 -23.58
C PHE A 272 -9.00 15.74 -22.24
N ILE A 273 -7.92 15.13 -21.75
CA ILE A 273 -7.87 14.48 -20.44
C ILE A 273 -7.10 15.43 -19.51
N PRO A 274 -7.77 16.09 -18.55
CA PRO A 274 -7.05 16.83 -17.54
C PRO A 274 -6.17 15.88 -16.72
N ARG A 275 -5.06 16.40 -16.19
CA ARG A 275 -4.25 15.64 -15.23
C ARG A 275 -4.66 16.01 -13.81
N ASP A 276 -4.60 15.07 -12.88
CA ASP A 276 -4.71 15.38 -11.45
C ASP A 276 -3.74 16.52 -11.07
N TYR A 277 -4.22 17.44 -10.22
CA TYR A 277 -3.50 18.67 -9.82
C TYR A 277 -3.10 19.61 -10.97
N SER A 278 -3.74 19.54 -12.13
CA SER A 278 -3.62 20.61 -13.14
C SER A 278 -4.54 21.81 -12.82
N TYR A 279 -5.62 21.56 -12.07
CA TYR A 279 -6.60 22.53 -11.60
C TYR A 279 -7.21 22.10 -10.26
N PHE A 280 -7.94 23.02 -9.65
CA PHE A 280 -8.83 22.77 -8.51
C PHE A 280 -10.19 23.43 -8.77
N THR A 281 -11.20 22.95 -8.04
CA THR A 281 -12.57 23.48 -8.11
C THR A 281 -12.93 24.13 -6.79
N GLU A 282 -13.24 25.41 -6.84
CA GLU A 282 -13.78 26.17 -5.71
C GLU A 282 -15.31 26.09 -5.76
N VAL A 283 -15.94 25.63 -4.69
CA VAL A 283 -17.39 25.53 -4.56
C VAL A 283 -17.85 26.53 -3.51
N TYR A 284 -18.78 27.41 -3.90
CA TYR A 284 -19.34 28.44 -3.02
C TYR A 284 -20.75 28.06 -2.60
N TYR A 285 -21.05 28.31 -1.33
CA TYR A 285 -22.35 28.01 -0.75
C TYR A 285 -23.08 29.30 -0.32
N THR A 286 -24.40 29.28 -0.41
CA THR A 286 -25.29 30.29 0.16
C THR A 286 -26.54 29.58 0.66
N ASP A 287 -26.89 29.77 1.93
CA ASP A 287 -28.00 29.09 2.60
C ASP A 287 -27.96 27.57 2.39
N GLY A 288 -26.77 26.97 2.55
CA GLY A 288 -26.54 25.53 2.38
C GLY A 288 -26.52 25.01 0.94
N LYS A 289 -26.68 25.87 -0.08
CA LYS A 289 -26.73 25.46 -1.49
C LYS A 289 -25.48 25.87 -2.26
N GLN A 290 -25.04 25.00 -3.16
CA GLN A 290 -23.93 25.27 -4.08
C GLN A 290 -24.34 26.31 -5.13
N THR A 291 -23.95 27.58 -4.93
CA THR A 291 -24.33 28.71 -5.79
C THR A 291 -23.29 29.02 -6.86
N ALA A 292 -22.04 28.59 -6.70
CA ALA A 292 -21.04 28.70 -7.75
C ALA A 292 -19.98 27.61 -7.71
N PHE A 293 -19.46 27.27 -8.89
CA PHE A 293 -18.29 26.42 -9.09
C PHE A 293 -17.28 27.19 -9.92
N LYS A 294 -16.08 27.43 -9.40
CA LYS A 294 -15.01 28.12 -10.12
C LYS A 294 -13.85 27.17 -10.33
N PHE A 295 -13.42 27.05 -11.58
CA PHE A 295 -12.35 26.14 -11.99
C PHE A 295 -11.09 26.94 -12.23
N THR A 296 -10.05 26.67 -11.44
CA THR A 296 -8.82 27.47 -11.42
C THR A 296 -7.61 26.55 -11.58
N THR A 297 -6.67 26.90 -12.45
CA THR A 297 -5.40 26.17 -12.58
C THR A 297 -4.54 26.36 -11.32
N MET A 298 -3.56 25.48 -11.09
CA MET A 298 -2.62 25.65 -9.96
C MET A 298 -1.74 26.91 -10.06
N ASN A 299 -1.73 27.60 -11.20
CA ASN A 299 -1.04 28.88 -11.40
C ASN A 299 -2.03 30.06 -11.35
N ASP A 300 -3.15 29.92 -10.65
CA ASP A 300 -4.19 30.94 -10.43
C ASP A 300 -4.90 31.47 -11.69
N HIS A 301 -4.77 30.80 -12.84
CA HIS A 301 -5.54 31.17 -14.04
C HIS A 301 -6.94 30.57 -13.98
N VAL A 302 -7.97 31.41 -14.06
CA VAL A 302 -9.37 30.95 -14.10
C VAL A 302 -9.69 30.34 -15.46
N ILE A 303 -10.14 29.08 -15.44
CA ILE A 303 -10.61 28.34 -16.61
C ILE A 303 -12.05 28.76 -16.92
N GLY A 304 -12.89 28.84 -15.88
CA GLY A 304 -14.27 29.29 -15.99
C GLY A 304 -15.04 29.14 -14.67
N THR A 305 -16.31 29.52 -14.72
CA THR A 305 -17.20 29.51 -13.56
C THR A 305 -18.60 29.07 -13.97
N ILE A 306 -19.27 28.28 -13.14
CA ILE A 306 -20.70 27.99 -13.22
C ILE A 306 -21.38 28.73 -12.07
N TYR A 307 -22.41 29.52 -12.38
CA TYR A 307 -23.26 30.17 -11.39
C TYR A 307 -24.62 29.49 -11.35
N ARG A 308 -25.20 29.34 -10.15
CA ARG A 308 -26.52 28.76 -9.91
C ARG A 308 -27.37 29.73 -9.10
N GLU A 309 -28.61 29.92 -9.54
CA GLU A 309 -29.62 30.71 -8.82
C GLU A 309 -30.80 29.81 -8.46
N PHE A 310 -31.29 29.95 -7.24
CA PHE A 310 -32.41 29.17 -6.70
C PHE A 310 -33.59 30.08 -6.37
N ASP A 311 -34.82 29.56 -6.48
CA ASP A 311 -36.00 30.26 -5.99
C ASP A 311 -36.21 30.06 -4.46
N GLU A 312 -37.23 30.72 -3.91
CA GLU A 312 -37.63 30.62 -2.50
C GLU A 312 -38.10 29.21 -2.08
N LYS A 313 -38.30 28.29 -3.03
CA LYS A 313 -38.70 26.90 -2.81
C LYS A 313 -37.55 25.93 -3.07
N ASP A 314 -36.33 26.44 -3.15
CA ASP A 314 -35.10 25.68 -3.37
C ASP A 314 -34.96 25.03 -4.75
N HIS A 315 -35.76 25.46 -5.74
CA HIS A 315 -35.59 24.98 -7.12
C HIS A 315 -34.49 25.74 -7.83
N LEU A 316 -33.64 25.04 -8.59
CA LEU A 316 -32.67 25.65 -9.49
C LEU A 316 -33.40 26.34 -10.66
N ILE A 317 -33.40 27.67 -10.66
CA ILE A 317 -34.09 28.48 -11.69
C ILE A 317 -33.14 28.95 -12.77
N LYS A 318 -31.83 28.95 -12.51
CA LYS A 318 -30.84 29.38 -13.50
C LYS A 318 -29.48 28.71 -13.26
N GLU A 319 -28.82 28.33 -14.34
CA GLU A 319 -27.43 27.92 -14.33
C GLU A 319 -26.67 28.57 -15.49
N ALA A 320 -25.63 29.36 -15.21
CA ALA A 320 -24.87 30.09 -16.22
C ALA A 320 -23.41 29.64 -16.24
N TRP A 321 -22.91 29.22 -17.40
CA TRP A 321 -21.56 28.73 -17.58
C TRP A 321 -20.73 29.81 -18.27
N CYS A 322 -19.60 30.18 -17.67
CA CYS A 322 -18.78 31.31 -18.06
C CYS A 322 -17.33 30.89 -18.29
N LYS A 323 -16.67 31.44 -19.31
CA LYS A 323 -15.27 31.15 -19.64
C LYS A 323 -14.32 32.25 -19.15
N GLY A 324 -13.22 31.81 -18.54
CA GLY A 324 -12.09 32.63 -18.15
C GLY A 324 -12.43 33.71 -17.13
N GLU A 325 -11.45 34.59 -16.88
CA GLU A 325 -11.58 35.69 -15.91
C GLU A 325 -12.62 36.74 -16.31
N THR A 326 -12.88 36.91 -17.60
CA THR A 326 -13.87 37.88 -18.10
C THR A 326 -15.31 37.42 -17.92
N SER A 327 -15.53 36.22 -17.35
CA SER A 327 -16.83 35.58 -17.16
C SER A 327 -17.71 35.62 -18.41
N LYS A 328 -17.11 35.33 -19.58
CA LYS A 328 -17.85 35.36 -20.85
C LYS A 328 -18.81 34.18 -20.90
N ILE A 329 -20.12 34.45 -20.99
CA ILE A 329 -21.15 33.41 -21.04
C ILE A 329 -20.90 32.48 -22.24
N LEU A 330 -20.96 31.18 -21.97
CA LEU A 330 -20.84 30.10 -22.94
C LEU A 330 -22.20 29.45 -23.22
N ARG A 331 -22.98 29.25 -22.16
CA ARG A 331 -24.34 28.73 -22.19
C ARG A 331 -25.06 29.14 -20.90
N GLU A 332 -26.37 29.23 -20.97
CA GLU A 332 -27.23 29.52 -19.83
C GLU A 332 -28.47 28.63 -19.88
N PHE A 333 -28.83 28.06 -18.75
CA PHE A 333 -30.08 27.36 -18.52
C PHE A 333 -30.98 28.20 -17.63
N SER A 334 -32.27 28.22 -17.95
CA SER A 334 -33.29 28.80 -17.08
C SER A 334 -34.50 27.89 -16.99
N SER A 335 -35.06 27.77 -15.78
CA SER A 335 -36.28 27.05 -15.48
C SER A 335 -37.32 28.03 -14.95
N ILE A 336 -38.43 28.17 -15.67
CA ILE A 336 -39.50 29.13 -15.33
C ILE A 336 -40.82 28.39 -15.29
N PHE A 337 -41.56 28.51 -14.19
CA PHE A 337 -42.90 27.93 -14.10
C PHE A 337 -43.87 28.66 -15.04
N ASP A 338 -44.50 27.92 -15.95
CA ASP A 338 -45.53 28.40 -16.85
C ASP A 338 -46.90 27.91 -16.36
N SER A 339 -47.63 28.82 -15.71
CA SER A 339 -48.98 28.53 -15.17
C SER A 339 -50.01 28.22 -16.26
N SER A 340 -49.78 28.66 -17.50
CA SER A 340 -50.67 28.37 -18.63
C SER A 340 -50.48 26.95 -19.17
N ALA A 341 -49.26 26.42 -19.06
CA ALA A 341 -48.91 25.06 -19.46
C ALA A 341 -48.98 24.05 -18.30
N GLY A 342 -49.06 24.52 -17.05
CA GLY A 342 -49.07 23.67 -15.85
C GLY A 342 -47.74 22.93 -15.63
N GLY A 343 -46.62 23.54 -16.01
CA GLY A 343 -45.31 22.90 -15.94
C GLY A 343 -44.15 23.90 -15.94
N TYR A 344 -42.93 23.39 -15.86
CA TYR A 344 -41.71 24.19 -15.94
C TYR A 344 -41.20 24.25 -17.37
N LYS A 345 -40.96 25.46 -17.84
CA LYS A 345 -40.33 25.73 -19.12
C LYS A 345 -38.81 25.76 -18.92
N LEU A 346 -38.11 24.78 -19.48
CA LEU A 346 -36.66 24.71 -19.51
C LEU A 346 -36.17 25.35 -20.81
N ILE A 347 -35.24 26.30 -20.70
CA ILE A 347 -34.69 27.05 -21.83
C ILE A 347 -33.17 27.00 -21.72
N GLU A 348 -32.51 26.60 -22.80
CA GLU A 348 -31.07 26.71 -22.99
C GLU A 348 -30.75 27.83 -23.99
N ARG A 349 -29.82 28.70 -23.61
CA ARG A 349 -29.28 29.77 -24.46
C ARG A 349 -27.80 29.55 -24.71
N ASP A 350 -27.35 29.92 -25.91
CA ASP A 350 -25.93 29.90 -26.26
C ASP A 350 -25.18 31.16 -25.79
N ARG A 351 -23.90 31.26 -26.19
CA ARG A 351 -23.00 32.40 -25.91
C ARG A 351 -23.48 33.77 -26.43
N ASN A 352 -24.43 33.80 -27.38
CA ASN A 352 -25.01 35.02 -27.92
C ASN A 352 -26.36 35.37 -27.26
N GLY A 353 -26.87 34.47 -26.40
CA GLY A 353 -28.20 34.58 -25.80
C GLY A 353 -29.32 34.00 -26.67
N ASP A 354 -28.98 33.35 -27.79
CA ASP A 354 -29.95 32.73 -28.68
C ASP A 354 -30.47 31.42 -28.07
N ILE A 355 -31.78 31.18 -28.12
CA ILE A 355 -32.38 29.93 -27.63
C ILE A 355 -31.96 28.79 -28.56
N VAL A 356 -31.24 27.81 -28.02
CA VAL A 356 -30.80 26.61 -28.75
C VAL A 356 -31.63 25.38 -28.42
N HIS A 357 -32.23 25.36 -27.23
CA HIS A 357 -33.12 24.29 -26.81
C HIS A 357 -34.23 24.83 -25.90
N GLN A 358 -35.43 24.27 -26.03
CA GLN A 358 -36.57 24.60 -25.19
C GLN A 358 -37.50 23.39 -25.05
N GLU A 359 -37.88 23.07 -23.82
CA GLU A 359 -38.88 22.04 -23.51
C GLU A 359 -39.80 22.46 -22.37
N ILE A 360 -40.97 21.81 -22.29
CA ILE A 360 -41.90 21.97 -21.18
C ILE A 360 -41.96 20.64 -20.43
N VAL A 361 -41.58 20.67 -19.16
CA VAL A 361 -41.65 19.54 -18.25
C VAL A 361 -42.89 19.72 -17.39
N LEU A 362 -43.89 18.87 -17.58
CA LEU A 362 -45.09 18.87 -16.76
C LEU A 362 -44.74 18.46 -15.33
N SER A 363 -45.22 19.21 -14.33
CA SER A 363 -45.08 18.77 -12.95
C SER A 363 -45.93 17.53 -12.75
N SER A 364 -45.32 16.38 -12.49
CA SER A 364 -46.04 15.20 -12.05
C SER A 364 -46.71 15.51 -10.71
N ASN A 365 -48.04 15.46 -10.66
CA ASN A 365 -48.78 15.44 -9.41
C ASN A 365 -48.53 14.09 -8.73
N ASP A 366 -47.58 14.06 -7.79
CA ASP A 366 -47.59 13.11 -6.67
C ASP A 366 -47.67 13.89 -5.35
#